data_AF-A0A1F8QAQ7-F1
#
_entry.id   AF-A0A1F8QAQ7-F1
#
_cell.length_a   1.000
_cell.length_b   1.000
_cell.length_c   1.000
_cell.angle_alpha   90.00
_cell.angle_beta   90.00
_cell.angle_gamma   90.00
#
_symmetry.space_group_name_H-M   'P 1'
#
loop_
_entity.id
_entity.type
_entity.pdbx_description
1 polymer ?
#
loop_
_entity_poly.entity_id
_entity_poly.type
_entity_poly.pdbx_seq_one_letter_code
_entity_poly.pdbx_strand_id
1 'polypeptide(L)'
;MGEEICEVCGYRSQLGGVEKRPIFPREIIEQAGITRWQVISICSNCQAELNKWYALKVAAMAYDAGMQRFSYKTSGQMVEEYQAAFDSFTGYKKRRSQENRPG
;
A
#
# COMPACT_ATOMS: atom_id res chain seq x y z
N MET A 1 0.23 0.41 -28.18
CA MET A 1 0.53 0.94 -26.82
C MET A 1 -0.68 0.57 -25.97
N GLY A 2 -0.52 -0.29 -24.97
CA GLY A 2 -1.64 -0.77 -24.16
C GLY A 2 -2.10 0.30 -23.18
N GLU A 3 -3.41 0.42 -22.97
CA GLU A 3 -3.94 1.26 -21.88
C GLU A 3 -3.42 0.72 -20.55
N GLU A 4 -2.77 1.57 -19.75
CA GLU A 4 -2.39 1.22 -18.39
C GLU A 4 -3.46 1.73 -17.43
N ILE A 5 -3.99 0.81 -16.62
CA ILE A 5 -5.08 1.08 -15.68
C ILE A 5 -4.52 1.04 -14.26
N CYS A 6 -4.80 2.09 -13.48
CA CYS A 6 -4.52 2.10 -12.06
C CYS A 6 -5.43 1.08 -11.34
N GLU A 7 -4.84 0.06 -10.73
CA GLU A 7 -5.58 -1.03 -10.06
C GLU A 7 -6.29 -0.56 -8.77
N VAL A 8 -5.95 0.64 -8.28
CA VAL A 8 -6.55 1.23 -7.07
C VAL A 8 -7.82 2.03 -7.39
N CYS A 9 -7.75 2.96 -8.35
CA CYS A 9 -8.84 3.89 -8.65
C CYS A 9 -9.49 3.68 -10.02
N GLY A 10 -8.99 2.77 -10.85
CA GLY A 10 -9.49 2.52 -12.20
C GLY A 10 -9.15 3.58 -13.24
N TYR A 11 -8.34 4.59 -12.87
CA TYR A 11 -7.88 5.62 -13.81
C TYR A 11 -7.10 4.99 -14.96
N ARG A 12 -7.51 5.28 -16.20
CA ARG A 12 -6.83 4.82 -17.42
C ARG A 12 -5.92 5.93 -17.93
N SER A 13 -4.65 5.62 -18.13
CA SER A 13 -3.70 6.51 -18.77
C SER A 13 -3.28 5.97 -20.13
N GLN A 14 -3.32 6.83 -21.15
CA GLN A 14 -2.80 6.52 -22.49
C GLN A 14 -1.34 6.99 -22.67
N LEU A 15 -0.81 7.77 -21.73
CA LEU A 15 0.47 8.50 -21.88
C LEU A 15 1.45 8.25 -20.70
N GLY A 16 1.42 7.08 -20.06
CA GLY A 16 2.41 6.71 -19.04
C GLY A 16 2.19 7.31 -17.64
N GLY A 17 0.95 7.60 -17.27
CA GLY A 17 0.59 8.09 -15.93
C GLY A 17 0.34 7.01 -14.88
N VAL A 18 0.62 5.74 -15.21
CA VAL A 18 0.47 4.57 -14.33
C VAL A 18 1.78 3.80 -14.36
N GLU A 19 2.33 3.49 -13.20
CA GLU A 19 3.60 2.78 -13.08
C GLU A 19 3.42 1.49 -12.30
N LYS A 20 4.23 0.48 -12.63
CA LYS A 20 4.31 -0.77 -11.85
C LYS A 20 5.21 -0.55 -10.63
N ARG A 21 4.63 -0.64 -9.44
CA ARG A 21 5.32 -0.44 -8.17
C ARG A 21 5.04 -1.60 -7.20
N PRO A 22 6.02 -2.01 -6.38
CA PRO A 22 5.76 -2.95 -5.30
C PRO A 22 4.74 -2.36 -4.31
N ILE A 23 3.91 -3.21 -3.71
CA ILE A 23 2.97 -2.81 -2.66
C ILE A 23 3.75 -2.31 -1.42
N PHE A 24 4.86 -2.97 -1.12
CA PHE A 24 5.70 -2.69 0.03
C PHE A 24 6.83 -1.70 -0.33
N PRO A 25 7.27 -0.85 0.61
CA PRO A 25 8.52 -0.12 0.47
C PRO A 25 9.70 -1.08 0.28
N ARG A 26 10.70 -0.67 -0.50
CA ARG A 26 11.89 -1.50 -0.78
C ARG A 26 12.62 -1.93 0.48
N GLU A 27 12.74 -1.02 1.45
CA GLU A 27 13.37 -1.28 2.74
C GLU A 27 12.74 -2.48 3.46
N ILE A 28 11.41 -2.60 3.41
CA ILE A 28 10.68 -3.70 4.05
C ILE A 28 10.88 -5.00 3.27
N ILE A 29 10.88 -4.95 1.94
CA ILE A 29 11.16 -6.12 1.07
C ILE A 29 12.54 -6.68 1.38
N GLU A 30 13.54 -5.81 1.46
CA GLU A 30 14.93 -6.17 1.75
C GLU A 30 15.08 -6.69 3.18
N GLN A 31 14.53 -6.00 4.19
CA GLN A 31 14.60 -6.41 5.59
C GLN A 31 13.86 -7.72 5.90
N ALA A 32 12.77 -7.99 5.18
CA ALA A 32 12.00 -9.23 5.34
C ALA A 32 12.53 -10.38 4.46
N GLY A 33 13.54 -10.13 3.62
CA GLY A 33 14.08 -11.13 2.69
C GLY A 33 13.04 -11.66 1.70
N ILE A 34 12.03 -10.85 1.34
CA ILE A 34 10.94 -11.27 0.46
C ILE A 34 11.49 -11.37 -0.96
N THR A 35 11.56 -12.59 -1.49
CA THR A 35 12.01 -12.86 -2.87
C THR A 35 10.90 -12.72 -3.91
N ARG A 36 9.63 -12.77 -3.49
CA ARG A 36 8.46 -12.56 -4.33
C ARG A 36 7.51 -11.59 -3.66
N TRP A 37 7.43 -10.39 -4.20
CA TRP A 37 6.47 -9.36 -3.75
C TRP A 37 5.47 -9.06 -4.85
N GLN A 38 4.27 -8.71 -4.44
CA GLN A 38 3.23 -8.29 -5.36
C GLN A 38 3.55 -6.88 -5.89
N VAL A 39 3.42 -6.74 -7.21
CA VAL A 39 3.59 -5.48 -7.94
C VAL A 39 2.23 -5.09 -8.50
N ILE A 40 1.87 -3.82 -8.35
CA ILE A 40 0.62 -3.26 -8.85
C ILE A 40 0.89 -2.11 -9.81
N SER A 41 -0.03 -1.89 -10.74
CA SER A 41 -0.07 -0.73 -11.61
C SER A 41 -0.81 0.39 -10.88
N ILE A 42 -0.12 1.48 -10.55
CA ILE A 42 -0.65 2.57 -9.73
C ILE A 42 -0.33 3.93 -10.34
N CYS A 43 -1.29 4.86 -10.33
CA CYS A 43 -1.05 6.23 -10.76
C CYS A 43 -0.35 7.05 -9.67
N SER A 44 0.34 8.12 -10.06
CA SER A 44 1.10 8.98 -9.15
C SER A 44 0.27 9.53 -7.98
N ASN A 45 -1.01 9.88 -8.22
CA ASN A 45 -1.89 10.36 -7.17
C ASN A 45 -2.23 9.27 -6.14
N CYS A 46 -2.60 8.07 -6.59
CA CYS A 46 -2.85 6.94 -5.69
C CYS A 46 -1.60 6.51 -4.94
N GLN A 47 -0.42 6.60 -5.56
CA GLN A 47 0.85 6.33 -4.89
C GLN A 47 1.11 7.33 -3.76
N ALA A 48 0.90 8.63 -4.00
CA ALA A 48 1.09 9.67 -2.99
C ALA A 48 0.12 9.51 -1.81
N GLU A 49 -1.15 9.20 -2.10
CA GLU A 49 -2.15 8.90 -1.07
C GLU A 49 -1.81 7.62 -0.28
N LEU A 50 -1.36 6.56 -0.96
CA LEU A 50 -0.97 5.30 -0.31
C LEU A 50 0.22 5.52 0.65
N ASN A 51 1.24 6.28 0.24
CA ASN A 51 2.38 6.60 1.09
C ASN A 51 1.94 7.36 2.36
N LYS A 52 1.01 8.32 2.23
CA LYS A 52 0.42 9.01 3.38
C LYS A 52 -0.38 8.05 4.26
N TRP A 53 -1.13 7.14 3.65
CA TRP A 53 -1.90 6.13 4.37
C TRP A 53 -1.00 5.21 5.20
N TYR A 54 0.12 4.76 4.63
CA TYR A 54 1.12 3.98 5.35
C TYR A 54 1.72 4.76 6.52
N ALA A 55 2.12 6.02 6.32
CA ALA A 55 2.65 6.85 7.40
C ALA A 55 1.65 7.05 8.56
N LEU A 56 0.35 7.00 8.28
CA LEU A 56 -0.71 7.13 9.29
C LEU A 56 -1.10 5.83 9.97
N LYS A 57 -1.00 4.69 9.26
CA LYS A 57 -1.54 3.39 9.73
C LYS A 57 -0.47 2.42 10.19
N VAL A 58 0.76 2.55 9.70
CA VAL A 58 1.86 1.63 10.04
C VAL A 58 2.77 2.31 11.05
N ALA A 59 2.63 1.91 12.32
CA ALA A 59 3.54 2.31 13.38
C ALA A 59 4.74 1.34 13.46
N ALA A 60 5.96 1.87 13.52
CA ALA A 60 7.19 1.07 13.62
C ALA A 60 7.36 0.35 14.97
N MET A 61 6.69 0.82 16.02
CA MET A 61 6.72 0.24 17.36
C MET A 61 5.37 -0.39 17.72
N ALA A 62 5.42 -1.51 18.41
CA ALA A 62 4.26 -2.15 19.04
C ALA A 62 4.51 -2.30 20.54
N TYR A 63 3.43 -2.28 21.32
CA TYR A 63 3.52 -2.62 22.74
C TYR A 63 3.63 -4.14 22.89
N ASP A 64 4.76 -4.60 23.44
CA ASP A 64 4.97 -5.99 23.80
C ASP A 64 4.44 -6.21 25.23
N ALA A 65 3.31 -6.90 25.33
CA ALA A 65 2.67 -7.19 26.62
C ALA A 65 3.48 -8.17 27.48
N GLY A 66 4.28 -9.06 26.87
CA GLY A 66 5.14 -10.00 27.59
C GLY A 66 6.34 -9.32 28.25
N MET A 67 6.87 -8.26 27.63
CA MET A 67 7.97 -7.45 28.18
C MET A 67 7.50 -6.13 28.82
N GLN A 68 6.19 -5.86 28.81
CA GLN A 68 5.56 -4.62 29.27
C GLN A 68 6.24 -3.34 28.74
N ARG A 69 6.67 -3.35 27.47
CA ARG A 69 7.40 -2.22 26.86
C ARG A 69 7.09 -2.08 25.39
N PHE A 70 7.31 -0.88 24.86
CA PHE A 70 7.30 -0.67 23.41
C PHE A 70 8.58 -1.23 22.80
N SER A 71 8.43 -2.12 21.83
CA SER A 71 9.52 -2.70 21.06
C SER A 71 9.32 -2.43 19.58
N TYR A 72 10.41 -2.37 18.82
CA TYR A 72 10.33 -2.33 17.36
C TYR A 72 9.68 -3.61 16.85
N LYS A 73 8.77 -3.46 15.89
CA LYS A 73 8.16 -4.61 15.21
C LYS A 73 9.22 -5.36 14.41
N THR A 74 9.07 -6.68 14.34
CA THR A 74 9.91 -7.50 13.46
C THR A 74 9.58 -7.19 12.00
N SER A 75 10.49 -7.52 11.07
CA SER A 75 10.24 -7.33 9.64
C SER A 75 8.99 -8.07 9.16
N GLY A 76 8.73 -9.27 9.68
CA GLY A 76 7.48 -10.01 9.41
C GLY A 76 6.22 -9.28 9.87
N GLN A 77 6.21 -8.75 11.09
CA GLN A 77 5.09 -7.94 11.60
C GLN A 77 4.87 -6.67 10.78
N MET A 78 5.95 -6.02 10.34
CA MET A 78 5.86 -4.86 9.46
C MET A 78 5.22 -5.20 8.12
N VAL A 79 5.59 -6.35 7.51
CA VAL A 79 4.99 -6.81 6.25
C VAL A 79 3.48 -7.00 6.38
N GLU A 80 3.03 -7.64 7.46
CA GLU A 80 1.59 -7.83 7.74
C GLU A 80 0.85 -6.49 7.88
N GLU A 81 1.43 -5.53 8.60
CA GLU A 81 0.86 -4.19 8.79
C GLU A 81 0.78 -3.39 7.48
N TYR A 82 1.83 -3.45 6.65
CA TYR A 82 1.80 -2.81 5.33
C TYR A 82 0.76 -3.46 4.41
N GLN A 83 0.65 -4.80 4.42
CA GLN A 83 -0.35 -5.51 3.62
C GLN A 83 -1.77 -5.14 4.07
N ALA A 84 -2.03 -5.16 5.38
CA ALA A 84 -3.33 -4.78 5.93
C ALA A 84 -3.68 -3.31 5.63
N ALA A 85 -2.70 -2.41 5.73
CA ALA A 85 -2.89 -1.00 5.39
C ALA A 85 -3.19 -0.82 3.89
N PHE A 86 -2.54 -1.58 3.01
CA PHE A 86 -2.80 -1.58 1.57
C PHE A 86 -4.21 -2.07 1.25
N ASP A 87 -4.63 -3.20 1.81
CA ASP A 87 -5.95 -3.78 1.58
C ASP A 87 -7.05 -2.83 2.08
N SER A 88 -6.82 -2.19 3.24
CA SER A 88 -7.70 -1.16 3.77
C SER A 88 -7.80 0.07 2.84
N PHE A 89 -6.66 0.54 2.32
CA PHE A 89 -6.61 1.69 1.41
C PHE A 89 -7.34 1.41 0.09
N THR A 90 -7.05 0.27 -0.55
CA THR A 90 -7.71 -0.09 -1.81
C THR A 90 -9.20 -0.30 -1.62
N GLY A 91 -9.62 -0.92 -0.50
CA GLY A 91 -11.02 -1.05 -0.12
C GLY A 91 -11.71 0.31 0.13
N TYR A 92 -11.01 1.27 0.75
CA TYR A 92 -11.50 2.64 0.93
C TYR A 92 -11.66 3.37 -0.41
N LYS A 93 -10.66 3.30 -1.29
CA LYS A 93 -10.72 3.95 -2.62
C LYS A 93 -11.81 3.35 -3.51
N LYS A 94 -11.98 2.02 -3.52
CA LYS A 94 -13.04 1.34 -4.26
C LYS A 94 -14.43 1.77 -3.80
N ARG A 95 -14.67 1.83 -2.48
CA ARG A 95 -15.95 2.32 -1.92
C ARG A 95 -16.21 3.77 -2.30
N ARG A 96 -15.21 4.64 -2.14
CA ARG A 96 -15.34 6.06 -2.48
C ARG A 96 -15.57 6.32 -3.97
N SER A 97 -15.02 5.47 -4.85
CA SER A 97 -15.28 5.52 -6.28
C SER A 97 -16.71 5.11 -6.65
N GLN A 98 -17.36 4.23 -5.88
CA GLN A 98 -18.76 3.85 -6.09
C GLN A 98 -19.71 4.94 -5.59
N GLU A 99 -19.35 5.63 -4.51
CA GLU A 99 -20.14 6.71 -3.92
C GLU A 99 -20.13 8.00 -4.77
N ASN A 100 -19.08 8.23 -5.58
CA ASN A 100 -18.96 9.39 -6.49
C ASN A 100 -19.45 9.11 -7.92
N ARG A 101 -20.22 8.04 -8.16
CA ARG A 101 -20.90 7.84 -9.46
C ARG A 101 -22.19 8.67 -9.46
N PRO A 102 -22.32 9.73 -10.28
CA PRO A 102 -23.64 10.30 -10.52
C PRO A 102 -24.47 9.22 -11.21
N GLY A 103 -25.67 8.97 -10.67
CA GLY A 103 -26.67 8.11 -11.29
C GLY A 103 -27.15 8.66 -12.62
#